data_AF-A0A949V3A9-F1
#
_entry.id   AF-A0A949V3A9-F1
#
_cell.length_a   1.000
_cell.length_b   1.000
_cell.length_c   1.000
_cell.angle_alpha   90.00
_cell.angle_beta   90.00
_cell.angle_gamma   90.00
#
_symmetry.space_group_name_H-M   'P 1'
#
loop_
_entity.id
_entity.type
_entity.pdbx_description
1 polymer ?
#
loop_
_entity_poly.entity_id
_entity_poly.type
_entity_poly.pdbx_seq_one_letter_code
_entity_poly.pdbx_strand_id
1 'polypeptide(L)'
;LDRIVIHTAFTGTVPDVHVLTLEDLRDASKRRLLKWAFSEPERLRPGQTTAALTEAAAGSFGDLAQTLRARGYDPWAVGHFCIRVLFCLFAEDIELLPRQMFTRLLDAGLKQPARLPEMLGNLFGTMATGGLIGFESVDWFNGGLFDSADTLPLELDDIKTLRALAGLDWSAIEPSIFGTLFERGLDPDKRSQLGAHYTDRQSIMRLVDPVVLDPLRDEWNAAKVQLEALTVKAAAAKAAGTRTKAVNEALGVLQGFLARLAHFRVLDPACGSGAFPMGILHKLV
;
A
#
# COMPACT_ATOMS: atom_id res chain seq x y z
N LEU A 1 -8.52 29.09 16.54
CA LEU A 1 -7.51 28.36 15.74
C LEU A 1 -6.49 27.90 16.77
N ASP A 2 -6.77 26.77 17.43
CA ASP A 2 -6.19 26.50 18.76
C ASP A 2 -5.01 25.53 18.70
N ARG A 3 -4.72 25.04 17.50
CA ARG A 3 -3.60 24.15 17.18
C ARG A 3 -2.98 24.49 15.84
N ILE A 4 -1.68 24.34 15.78
CA ILE A 4 -0.84 24.36 14.59
C ILE A 4 -0.36 22.92 14.40
N VAL A 5 -0.49 22.38 13.19
CA VAL A 5 -0.06 21.02 12.87
C VAL A 5 0.98 21.10 11.75
N ILE A 6 2.15 20.51 11.98
CA ILE A 6 3.23 20.41 11.00
C ILE A 6 3.31 18.95 10.59
N HIS A 7 3.02 18.67 9.31
CA HIS A 7 3.20 17.35 8.71
C HIS A 7 4.51 17.35 7.93
N THR A 8 5.41 16.43 8.24
CA THR A 8 6.64 16.24 7.44
C THR A 8 6.31 15.35 6.24
N ALA A 9 6.65 15.78 5.02
CA ALA A 9 6.37 15.03 3.80
C ALA A 9 7.66 14.86 2.96
N PHE A 10 8.67 14.23 3.55
CA PHE A 10 9.92 13.93 2.86
C PHE A 10 9.81 12.59 2.12
N THR A 11 10.31 12.54 0.90
CA THR A 11 10.37 11.30 0.12
C THR A 11 11.25 10.27 0.82
N GLY A 12 10.73 9.05 0.98
CA GLY A 12 11.46 7.91 1.57
C GLY A 12 11.51 7.89 3.10
N THR A 13 10.72 8.71 3.78
CA THR A 13 10.62 8.74 5.26
C THR A 13 9.20 8.52 5.73
N VAL A 14 9.05 7.95 6.92
CA VAL A 14 7.75 7.87 7.61
C VAL A 14 7.36 9.28 8.08
N PRO A 15 6.18 9.82 7.71
CA PRO A 15 5.77 11.15 8.12
C PRO A 15 5.67 11.31 9.64
N ASP A 16 6.37 12.30 10.19
CA ASP A 16 6.14 12.79 11.54
C ASP A 16 5.07 13.90 11.55
N VAL A 17 4.23 13.89 12.59
CA VAL A 17 3.23 14.93 12.83
C VAL A 17 3.56 15.65 14.14
N HIS A 18 3.88 16.94 14.04
CA HIS A 18 4.08 17.79 15.20
C HIS A 18 2.82 18.63 15.45
N VAL A 19 2.12 18.36 16.55
CA VAL A 19 0.99 19.16 17.00
C VAL A 19 1.49 20.17 18.05
N LEU A 20 1.22 21.44 17.81
CA LEU A 20 1.57 22.55 18.69
C LEU A 20 0.30 23.31 19.06
N THR A 21 0.07 23.51 20.34
CA THR A 21 -0.95 24.45 20.83
C THR A 21 -0.40 25.88 20.86
N LEU A 22 -1.27 26.87 21.02
CA LEU A 22 -0.82 28.25 21.24
C LEU A 22 -0.02 28.41 22.55
N GLU A 23 -0.30 27.58 23.56
CA GLU A 23 0.46 27.58 24.82
C GLU A 23 1.86 27.00 24.65
N ASP A 24 2.03 25.97 23.83
CA ASP A 24 3.34 25.40 23.48
C ASP A 24 4.28 26.44 22.88
N LEU A 25 3.75 27.49 22.23
CA LEU A 25 4.56 28.58 21.69
C LEU A 25 5.27 29.41 22.76
N ARG A 26 5.01 29.20 24.06
CA ARG A 26 5.82 29.77 25.14
C ARG A 26 7.18 29.07 25.27
N ASP A 27 7.30 27.82 24.83
CA ASP A 27 8.56 27.07 24.80
C ASP A 27 9.39 27.43 23.56
N ALA A 28 10.65 27.78 23.77
CA ALA A 28 11.59 28.09 22.69
C ALA A 28 11.88 26.89 21.78
N SER A 29 11.84 25.66 22.29
CA SER A 29 12.00 24.42 21.52
C SER A 29 10.84 24.21 20.55
N LYS A 30 9.60 24.44 20.99
CA LYS A 30 8.38 24.34 20.18
C LYS A 30 8.31 25.44 19.13
N ARG A 31 8.65 26.68 19.48
CA ARG A 31 8.81 27.77 18.49
C ARG A 31 9.89 27.46 17.45
N ARG A 32 10.93 26.70 17.82
CA ARG A 32 12.00 26.30 16.90
C ARG A 32 11.51 25.33 15.83
N LEU A 33 10.63 24.39 16.18
CA LEU A 33 9.98 23.52 15.20
C LEU A 33 9.21 24.33 14.16
N LEU A 34 8.44 25.33 14.61
CA LEU A 34 7.72 26.23 13.72
C LEU A 34 8.68 27.03 12.83
N LYS A 35 9.78 27.55 13.39
CA LYS A 35 10.82 28.23 12.61
C LYS A 35 11.39 27.30 11.54
N TRP A 36 11.76 26.07 11.89
CA TRP A 36 12.29 25.09 10.93
C TRP A 36 11.30 24.81 9.80
N ALA A 37 10.01 24.67 10.09
CA ALA A 37 8.99 24.45 9.07
C ALA A 37 8.98 25.54 7.97
N PHE A 38 9.29 26.80 8.32
CA PHE A 38 9.30 27.91 7.36
C PHE A 38 10.68 28.21 6.75
N SER A 39 11.78 28.02 7.50
CA SER A 39 13.10 28.48 7.06
C SER A 39 14.12 27.37 6.82
N GLU A 40 14.00 26.23 7.51
CA GLU A 40 14.99 25.14 7.48
C GLU A 40 14.28 23.77 7.56
N PRO A 41 13.37 23.43 6.61
CA PRO A 41 12.49 22.27 6.75
C PRO A 41 13.25 20.95 6.85
N GLU A 42 14.43 20.83 6.22
CA GLU A 42 15.28 19.63 6.31
C GLU A 42 15.64 19.21 7.75
N ARG A 43 15.61 20.13 8.72
CA ARG A 43 15.82 19.79 10.15
C ARG A 43 14.66 19.01 10.77
N LEU A 44 13.50 19.01 10.11
CA LEU A 44 12.32 18.22 10.47
C LEU A 44 12.29 16.89 9.70
N ARG A 45 13.34 16.53 8.94
CA ARG A 45 13.39 15.24 8.26
C ARG A 45 13.33 14.10 9.30
N PRO A 46 12.34 13.19 9.21
CA PRO A 46 12.23 12.07 10.12
C PRO A 46 13.46 11.17 10.06
N GLY A 47 13.83 10.58 11.20
CA GLY A 47 14.97 9.65 11.29
C GLY A 47 14.66 8.24 10.76
N GLN A 48 13.38 7.86 10.72
CA GLN A 48 12.94 6.56 10.22
C GLN A 48 12.60 6.62 8.73
N THR A 49 13.28 5.78 7.95
CA THR A 49 13.02 5.63 6.50
C THR A 49 11.95 4.58 6.24
N THR A 50 11.18 4.73 5.15
CA THR A 50 10.21 3.73 4.68
C THR A 50 10.87 2.38 4.41
N ALA A 51 12.07 2.39 3.84
CA ALA A 51 12.86 1.19 3.58
C ALA A 51 13.22 0.42 4.87
N ALA A 52 13.75 1.11 5.88
CA ALA A 52 14.08 0.50 7.17
C ALA A 52 12.85 -0.04 7.90
N LEU A 53 11.72 0.70 7.86
CA LEU A 53 10.45 0.23 8.41
C LEU A 53 9.98 -1.06 7.71
N THR A 54 10.04 -1.06 6.38
CA THR A 54 9.67 -2.20 5.53
C THR A 54 10.54 -3.43 5.83
N GLU A 55 11.86 -3.25 5.96
CA GLU A 55 12.79 -4.33 6.27
C GLU A 55 12.56 -4.91 7.68
N ALA A 56 12.29 -4.07 8.67
CA ALA A 56 11.99 -4.51 10.03
C ALA A 56 10.68 -5.32 10.10
N ALA A 57 9.65 -4.85 9.39
CA ALA A 57 8.38 -5.56 9.27
C ALA A 57 8.56 -6.93 8.57
N ALA A 58 9.30 -6.96 7.46
CA ALA A 58 9.63 -8.19 6.74
C ALA A 58 10.42 -9.18 7.61
N GLY A 59 11.38 -8.69 8.40
CA GLY A 59 12.13 -9.50 9.37
C GLY A 59 11.21 -10.16 10.39
N SER A 60 10.35 -9.38 11.04
CA SER A 60 9.42 -9.88 12.07
C SER A 60 8.46 -10.94 11.54
N PHE A 61 7.96 -10.78 10.32
CA PHE A 61 7.16 -11.81 9.66
C PHE A 61 7.98 -13.06 9.27
N GLY A 62 9.23 -12.89 8.86
CA GLY A 62 10.14 -14.00 8.60
C GLY A 62 10.37 -14.85 9.85
N ASP A 63 10.62 -14.20 10.98
CA ASP A 63 10.80 -14.86 12.28
C ASP A 63 9.53 -15.59 12.74
N LEU A 64 8.36 -14.96 12.55
CA LEU A 64 7.07 -15.59 12.82
C LEU A 64 6.85 -16.83 11.94
N ALA A 65 7.10 -16.72 10.63
CA ALA A 65 6.95 -17.84 9.70
C ALA A 65 7.90 -18.99 10.04
N GLN A 66 9.14 -18.69 10.43
CA GLN A 66 10.11 -19.68 10.88
C GLN A 66 9.64 -20.37 12.16
N THR A 67 9.12 -19.60 13.13
CA THR A 67 8.59 -20.13 14.38
C THR A 67 7.44 -21.11 14.13
N LEU A 68 6.48 -20.74 13.29
CA LEU A 68 5.35 -21.60 12.93
C LEU A 68 5.80 -22.89 12.22
N ARG A 69 6.78 -22.80 11.31
CA ARG A 69 7.36 -23.98 10.66
C ARG A 69 8.10 -24.90 11.61
N ALA A 70 8.84 -24.34 12.56
CA ALA A 70 9.54 -25.12 13.58
C ALA A 70 8.54 -25.90 14.48
N ARG A 71 7.30 -25.40 14.62
CA ARG A 71 6.20 -26.15 15.26
C ARG A 71 5.53 -27.20 14.35
N GLY A 72 5.98 -27.36 13.10
CA GLY A 72 5.54 -28.41 12.17
C GLY A 72 4.39 -28.02 11.24
N TYR A 73 4.00 -26.74 11.16
CA TYR A 73 2.97 -26.31 10.23
C TYR A 73 3.47 -26.32 8.77
N ASP A 74 2.56 -26.64 7.84
CA ASP A 74 2.87 -26.70 6.42
C ASP A 74 3.40 -25.34 5.90
N PRO A 75 4.53 -25.30 5.17
CA PRO A 75 5.12 -24.06 4.69
C PRO A 75 4.20 -23.20 3.80
N TRP A 76 3.31 -23.83 3.03
CA TRP A 76 2.37 -23.12 2.16
C TRP A 76 1.24 -22.50 2.98
N ALA A 77 0.69 -23.24 3.95
CA ALA A 77 -0.30 -22.71 4.89
C ALA A 77 0.25 -21.53 5.71
N VAL A 78 1.50 -21.62 6.18
CA VAL A 78 2.19 -20.51 6.86
C VAL A 78 2.33 -19.29 5.95
N GLY A 79 2.79 -19.48 4.71
CA GLY A 79 2.90 -18.38 3.75
C GLY A 79 1.57 -17.69 3.48
N HIS A 80 0.51 -18.47 3.21
CA HIS A 80 -0.84 -17.94 3.01
C HIS A 80 -1.36 -17.18 4.23
N PHE A 81 -1.15 -17.73 5.43
CA PHE A 81 -1.53 -17.06 6.67
C PHE A 81 -0.81 -15.71 6.83
N CYS A 82 0.51 -15.65 6.62
CA CYS A 82 1.28 -14.41 6.70
C CYS A 82 0.79 -13.36 5.69
N ILE A 83 0.46 -13.75 4.46
CA ILE A 83 -0.06 -12.82 3.44
C ILE A 83 -1.45 -12.28 3.82
N ARG A 84 -2.34 -13.12 4.37
CA ARG A 84 -3.64 -12.65 4.88
C ARG A 84 -3.49 -11.63 6.00
N VAL A 85 -2.61 -11.93 6.96
CA VAL A 85 -2.33 -11.02 8.08
C VAL A 85 -1.74 -9.71 7.57
N LEU A 86 -0.74 -9.77 6.69
CA LEU A 86 -0.17 -8.59 6.04
C LEU A 86 -1.25 -7.74 5.36
N PHE A 87 -2.16 -8.39 4.62
CA PHE A 87 -3.24 -7.69 3.94
C PHE A 87 -4.18 -7.00 4.93
N CYS A 88 -4.56 -7.66 6.02
CA CYS A 88 -5.40 -7.05 7.06
C CYS A 88 -4.75 -5.81 7.70
N LEU A 89 -3.42 -5.85 7.92
CA LEU A 89 -2.65 -4.73 8.47
C LEU A 89 -2.67 -3.52 7.52
N PHE A 90 -2.42 -3.74 6.23
CA PHE A 90 -2.59 -2.69 5.23
C PHE A 90 -4.02 -2.17 5.18
N ALA A 91 -4.99 -3.08 5.09
CA ALA A 91 -6.40 -2.75 4.88
C ALA A 91 -6.98 -1.88 6.00
N GLU A 92 -6.56 -2.08 7.27
CA GLU A 92 -7.04 -1.21 8.36
C GLU A 92 -6.45 0.20 8.30
N ASP A 93 -5.15 0.33 8.02
CA ASP A 93 -4.47 1.64 7.98
C ASP A 93 -4.84 2.50 6.77
N ILE A 94 -5.31 1.88 5.67
CA ILE A 94 -5.92 2.59 4.54
C ILE A 94 -7.46 2.66 4.62
N GLU A 95 -8.04 2.36 5.78
CA GLU A 95 -9.47 2.46 6.10
C GLU A 95 -10.41 1.54 5.28
N LEU A 96 -9.89 0.50 4.63
CA LEU A 96 -10.73 -0.57 4.03
C LEU A 96 -11.33 -1.48 5.10
N LEU A 97 -10.61 -1.70 6.20
CA LEU A 97 -11.15 -2.30 7.42
C LEU A 97 -11.42 -1.19 8.45
N PRO A 98 -12.63 -1.12 9.03
CA PRO A 98 -13.00 0.04 9.83
C PRO A 98 -12.34 0.03 11.21
N ARG A 99 -11.96 1.21 11.70
CA ARG A 99 -11.64 1.48 13.12
C ARG A 99 -10.59 0.54 13.71
N GLN A 100 -9.46 0.36 13.03
CA GLN A 100 -8.39 -0.56 13.44
C GLN A 100 -8.95 -1.94 13.86
N MET A 101 -9.87 -2.50 13.06
CA MET A 101 -10.56 -3.75 13.39
C MET A 101 -9.59 -4.89 13.65
N PHE A 102 -8.54 -5.00 12.85
CA PHE A 102 -7.58 -6.09 12.96
C PHE A 102 -6.71 -5.92 14.22
N THR A 103 -6.24 -4.70 14.49
CA THR A 103 -5.56 -4.37 15.74
C THR A 103 -6.42 -4.71 16.97
N ARG A 104 -7.71 -4.33 16.98
CA ARG A 104 -8.64 -4.65 18.09
C ARG A 104 -8.90 -6.14 18.24
N LEU A 105 -8.94 -6.87 17.12
CA LEU A 105 -9.05 -8.33 17.10
C LEU A 105 -7.82 -8.96 17.77
N LEU A 106 -6.61 -8.48 17.47
CA LEU A 106 -5.38 -8.92 18.12
C LEU A 106 -5.34 -8.55 19.62
N ASP A 107 -5.81 -7.37 20.01
CA ASP A 107 -5.94 -6.97 21.42
C ASP A 107 -6.87 -7.89 22.20
N ALA A 108 -7.97 -8.34 21.58
CA ALA A 108 -8.84 -9.36 22.16
C ALA A 108 -8.16 -10.74 22.21
N GLY A 109 -7.39 -11.09 21.17
CA GLY A 109 -6.57 -12.29 21.11
C GLY A 109 -5.53 -12.36 22.23
N LEU A 110 -4.88 -11.25 22.58
CA LEU A 110 -3.94 -11.20 23.71
C LEU A 110 -4.61 -11.54 25.05
N LYS A 111 -5.89 -11.20 25.22
CA LYS A 111 -6.66 -11.52 26.42
C LYS A 111 -7.22 -12.95 26.39
N GLN A 112 -7.49 -13.48 25.20
CA GLN A 112 -8.09 -14.80 25.00
C GLN A 112 -7.38 -15.55 23.84
N PRO A 113 -6.12 -15.99 24.01
CA PRO A 113 -5.32 -16.56 22.92
C PRO A 113 -5.99 -17.74 22.22
N ALA A 114 -6.66 -18.61 23.00
CA ALA A 114 -7.36 -19.79 22.48
C ALA A 114 -8.51 -19.45 21.52
N ARG A 115 -9.09 -18.24 21.58
CA ARG A 115 -10.17 -17.81 20.68
C ARG A 115 -9.69 -17.07 19.44
N LEU A 116 -8.43 -16.65 19.41
CA LEU A 116 -7.91 -15.85 18.29
C LEU A 116 -8.03 -16.55 16.94
N PRO A 117 -7.72 -17.87 16.79
CA PRO A 117 -7.89 -18.54 15.50
C PRO A 117 -9.34 -18.52 14.99
N GLU A 118 -10.33 -18.66 15.88
CA GLU A 118 -11.76 -18.55 15.53
C GLU A 118 -12.11 -17.12 15.10
N MET A 119 -11.63 -16.11 15.83
CA MET A 119 -11.86 -14.70 15.52
C MET A 119 -11.24 -14.32 14.15
N LEU A 120 -10.02 -14.76 13.89
CA LEU A 120 -9.33 -14.58 12.61
C LEU A 120 -10.07 -15.30 11.47
N GLY A 121 -10.53 -16.53 11.71
CA GLY A 121 -11.29 -17.29 10.71
C GLY A 121 -12.61 -16.60 10.35
N ASN A 122 -13.31 -16.03 11.33
CA ASN A 122 -14.51 -15.24 11.08
C ASN A 122 -14.21 -13.97 10.26
N LEU A 123 -13.11 -13.28 10.57
CA LEU A 123 -12.67 -12.12 9.77
C LEU A 123 -12.35 -12.52 8.33
N PHE A 124 -11.52 -13.53 8.13
CA PHE A 124 -11.13 -13.99 6.79
C PHE A 124 -12.33 -14.47 5.98
N GLY A 125 -13.23 -15.24 6.60
CA GLY A 125 -14.48 -15.68 5.97
C GLY A 125 -15.38 -14.51 5.59
N THR A 126 -15.50 -13.48 6.44
CA THR A 126 -16.28 -12.28 6.10
C THR A 126 -15.63 -11.48 4.99
N MET A 127 -14.29 -11.34 4.98
CA MET A 127 -13.57 -10.69 3.89
C MET A 127 -13.76 -11.42 2.55
N ALA A 128 -14.00 -12.74 2.57
CA ALA A 128 -14.23 -13.54 1.37
C ALA A 128 -15.58 -13.28 0.68
N THR A 129 -16.59 -12.83 1.43
CA THR A 129 -17.96 -12.66 0.90
C THR A 129 -18.55 -11.26 1.10
N GLY A 130 -17.90 -10.43 1.91
CA GLY A 130 -18.50 -9.26 2.54
C GLY A 130 -19.49 -9.64 3.64
N GLY A 131 -19.80 -8.70 4.53
CA GLY A 131 -20.79 -8.91 5.58
C GLY A 131 -20.58 -8.06 6.83
N LEU A 132 -21.05 -8.58 7.97
CA LEU A 132 -20.96 -7.92 9.27
C LEU A 132 -20.13 -8.74 10.25
N ILE A 133 -19.20 -8.09 10.93
CA ILE A 133 -18.55 -8.63 12.13
C ILE A 133 -19.04 -7.82 13.33
N GLY A 134 -19.88 -8.44 14.14
CA GLY A 134 -20.66 -7.72 15.15
C GLY A 134 -21.58 -6.71 14.48
N PHE A 135 -21.27 -5.42 14.65
CA PHE A 135 -22.04 -4.30 14.06
C PHE A 135 -21.23 -3.52 13.02
N GLU A 136 -20.05 -4.01 12.64
CA GLU A 136 -19.14 -3.35 11.71
C GLU A 136 -19.24 -3.99 10.33
N SER A 137 -19.33 -3.16 9.29
CA SER A 137 -19.34 -3.63 7.90
C SER A 137 -17.94 -3.97 7.44
N VAL A 138 -17.80 -5.11 6.77
CA VAL A 138 -16.58 -5.55 6.10
C VAL A 138 -16.93 -5.80 4.65
N ASP A 139 -16.17 -5.15 3.75
CA ASP A 139 -16.37 -5.30 2.32
C ASP A 139 -15.91 -6.67 1.81
N TRP A 140 -16.35 -7.01 0.61
CA TRP A 140 -15.87 -8.20 -0.08
C TRP A 140 -14.50 -7.94 -0.73
N PHE A 141 -13.50 -8.72 -0.35
CA PHE A 141 -12.15 -8.70 -0.88
C PHE A 141 -11.98 -9.84 -1.91
N ASN A 142 -12.03 -9.48 -3.19
CA ASN A 142 -11.83 -10.42 -4.29
C ASN A 142 -10.33 -10.78 -4.47
N GLY A 143 -10.02 -11.74 -5.36
CA GLY A 143 -8.65 -12.08 -5.76
C GLY A 143 -8.07 -13.34 -5.13
N GLY A 144 -8.91 -14.20 -4.56
CA GLY A 144 -8.52 -15.55 -4.13
C GLY A 144 -7.81 -15.66 -2.78
N LEU A 145 -7.35 -14.53 -2.21
CA LEU A 145 -6.57 -14.52 -0.97
C LEU A 145 -7.38 -15.04 0.23
N PHE A 146 -8.66 -14.69 0.30
CA PHE A 146 -9.57 -15.03 1.39
C PHE A 146 -10.52 -16.20 1.05
N ASP A 147 -10.29 -16.95 -0.03
CA ASP A 147 -11.15 -18.07 -0.45
C ASP A 147 -11.22 -19.23 0.56
N SER A 148 -10.37 -19.21 1.58
CA SER A 148 -10.52 -20.07 2.77
C SER A 148 -10.42 -19.25 4.06
N ALA A 149 -11.14 -19.70 5.08
CA ALA A 149 -11.09 -19.14 6.43
C ALA A 149 -10.00 -19.81 7.30
N ASP A 150 -9.06 -20.54 6.68
CA ASP A 150 -8.04 -21.29 7.41
C ASP A 150 -7.14 -20.35 8.22
N THR A 151 -6.88 -20.76 9.45
CA THR A 151 -6.01 -20.09 10.40
C THR A 151 -5.02 -21.09 10.99
N LEU A 152 -3.99 -20.56 11.63
CA LEU A 152 -3.01 -21.37 12.36
C LEU A 152 -3.22 -21.16 13.87
N PRO A 153 -3.05 -22.20 14.69
CA PRO A 153 -2.93 -22.02 16.13
C PRO A 153 -1.75 -21.10 16.45
N LEU A 154 -2.00 -20.09 17.28
CA LEU A 154 -1.00 -19.11 17.69
C LEU A 154 -0.76 -19.22 19.20
N GLU A 155 0.52 -19.21 19.58
CA GLU A 155 0.95 -19.03 20.95
C GLU A 155 0.98 -17.55 21.30
N LEU A 156 0.98 -17.24 22.60
CA LEU A 156 0.89 -15.85 23.09
C LEU A 156 1.98 -14.93 22.49
N ASP A 157 3.20 -15.43 22.29
CA ASP A 157 4.30 -14.63 21.75
C ASP A 157 4.13 -14.34 20.25
N ASP A 158 3.48 -15.22 19.49
CA ASP A 158 3.10 -14.96 18.10
C ASP A 158 2.09 -13.81 18.04
N ILE A 159 1.10 -13.81 18.93
CA ILE A 159 0.06 -12.77 19.01
C ILE A 159 0.69 -11.43 19.38
N LYS A 160 1.64 -11.41 20.33
CA LYS A 160 2.39 -10.20 20.66
C LYS A 160 3.17 -9.66 19.46
N THR A 161 3.76 -10.56 18.66
CA THR A 161 4.49 -10.19 17.43
C THR A 161 3.55 -9.56 16.42
N LEU A 162 2.41 -10.20 16.15
CA LEU A 162 1.37 -9.66 15.27
C LEU A 162 0.83 -8.31 15.77
N ARG A 163 0.65 -8.16 17.08
CA ARG A 163 0.17 -6.92 17.67
C ARG A 163 1.19 -5.79 17.57
N ALA A 164 2.47 -6.11 17.71
CA ALA A 164 3.55 -5.15 17.51
C ALA A 164 3.62 -4.69 16.04
N LEU A 165 3.45 -5.63 15.10
CA LEU A 165 3.31 -5.33 13.67
C LEU A 165 2.10 -4.41 13.39
N ALA A 166 0.96 -4.66 14.02
CA ALA A 166 -0.23 -3.79 13.96
C ALA A 166 -0.04 -2.41 14.59
N GLY A 167 1.08 -2.16 15.28
CA GLY A 167 1.44 -0.83 15.79
C GLY A 167 2.29 -0.01 14.82
N LEU A 168 2.73 -0.58 13.70
CA LEU A 168 3.46 0.13 12.65
C LEU A 168 2.49 0.91 11.76
N ASP A 169 2.97 1.96 11.12
CA ASP A 169 2.22 2.69 10.09
C ASP A 169 2.36 1.96 8.74
N TRP A 170 1.36 1.16 8.39
CA TRP A 170 1.33 0.37 7.15
C TRP A 170 1.11 1.24 5.92
N SER A 171 0.67 2.50 6.06
CA SER A 171 0.62 3.44 4.93
C SER A 171 2.01 3.83 4.43
N ALA A 172 3.04 3.70 5.29
CA ALA A 172 4.43 4.02 4.99
C ALA A 172 5.29 2.81 4.60
N ILE A 173 4.70 1.60 4.56
CA ILE A 173 5.41 0.36 4.18
C ILE A 173 5.38 0.18 2.66
N GLU A 174 6.54 -0.11 2.08
CA GLU A 174 6.69 -0.24 0.64
C GLU A 174 6.17 -1.59 0.12
N PRO A 175 5.58 -1.65 -1.09
CA PRO A 175 5.14 -2.89 -1.71
C PRO A 175 6.25 -3.93 -1.92
N SER A 176 7.53 -3.55 -1.81
CA SER A 176 8.66 -4.50 -1.82
C SER A 176 8.59 -5.53 -0.69
N ILE A 177 7.82 -5.25 0.37
CA ILE A 177 7.62 -6.17 1.49
C ILE A 177 7.14 -7.54 1.03
N PHE A 178 6.22 -7.62 0.06
CA PHE A 178 5.74 -8.89 -0.49
C PHE A 178 6.88 -9.72 -1.03
N GLY A 179 7.79 -9.09 -1.79
CA GLY A 179 9.00 -9.74 -2.30
C GLY A 179 9.86 -10.33 -1.19
N THR A 180 10.19 -9.52 -0.18
CA THR A 180 11.01 -9.96 0.94
C THR A 180 10.34 -11.05 1.79
N LEU A 181 9.02 -11.04 1.91
CA LEU A 181 8.24 -12.07 2.60
C LEU A 181 8.18 -13.36 1.82
N PHE A 182 8.04 -13.31 0.49
CA PHE A 182 8.15 -14.51 -0.34
C PHE A 182 9.56 -15.10 -0.27
N GLU A 183 10.60 -14.26 -0.20
CA GLU A 183 11.99 -14.72 -0.13
C GLU A 183 12.40 -15.28 1.23
N ARG A 184 11.95 -14.66 2.33
CA ARG A 184 12.28 -15.06 3.71
C ARG A 184 11.27 -16.04 4.29
N GLY A 185 10.03 -15.95 3.84
CA GLY A 185 8.87 -16.69 4.31
C GLY A 185 8.43 -17.83 3.40
N LEU A 186 9.18 -18.22 2.34
CA LEU A 186 9.07 -19.53 1.67
C LEU A 186 10.30 -20.38 1.96
N ASP A 187 10.11 -21.70 2.00
CA ASP A 187 11.16 -22.69 2.27
C ASP A 187 12.36 -22.50 1.30
N PRO A 188 13.61 -22.38 1.81
CA PRO A 188 14.82 -22.30 0.99
C PRO A 188 14.92 -23.41 -0.08
N ASP A 189 14.42 -24.61 0.22
CA ASP A 189 14.48 -25.75 -0.70
C ASP A 189 13.41 -25.70 -1.80
N LYS A 190 12.30 -24.99 -1.56
CA LYS A 190 11.26 -24.73 -2.58
C LYS A 190 11.50 -23.45 -3.38
N ARG A 191 12.53 -22.68 -3.03
CA ARG A 191 12.95 -21.41 -3.67
C ARG A 191 13.31 -21.59 -5.15
N SER A 192 14.00 -22.68 -5.48
CA SER A 192 14.40 -23.02 -6.85
C SER A 192 13.25 -23.60 -7.69
N GLN A 193 12.34 -24.35 -7.07
CA GLN A 193 11.23 -25.00 -7.77
C GLN A 193 10.10 -24.03 -8.13
N LEU A 194 9.93 -22.93 -7.39
CA LEU A 194 8.88 -21.94 -7.63
C LEU A 194 9.34 -20.74 -8.48
N GLY A 195 10.63 -20.66 -8.85
CA GLY A 195 11.17 -19.50 -9.57
C GLY A 195 11.06 -18.19 -8.76
N ALA A 196 10.98 -18.30 -7.43
CA ALA A 196 10.69 -17.20 -6.51
C ALA A 196 11.91 -16.29 -6.24
N HIS A 197 12.61 -15.89 -7.31
CA HIS A 197 13.53 -14.77 -7.24
C HIS A 197 12.71 -13.49 -7.40
N TYR A 198 12.66 -12.67 -6.36
CA TYR A 198 12.08 -11.34 -6.49
C TYR A 198 12.97 -10.51 -7.42
N THR A 199 12.44 -10.11 -8.56
CA THR A 199 13.13 -9.15 -9.44
C THR A 199 13.08 -7.79 -8.76
N ASP A 200 14.25 -7.21 -8.48
CA ASP A 200 14.33 -5.92 -7.82
C ASP A 200 13.64 -4.82 -8.65
N ARG A 201 13.20 -3.77 -7.95
CA ARG A 201 12.46 -2.66 -8.56
C ARG A 201 13.22 -2.01 -9.72
N GLN A 202 14.54 -1.85 -9.61
CA GLN A 202 15.33 -1.20 -10.68
C GLN A 202 15.37 -2.08 -11.93
N SER A 203 15.49 -3.39 -11.77
CA SER A 203 15.38 -4.37 -12.85
C SER A 203 14.00 -4.39 -13.50
N ILE A 204 12.92 -4.32 -12.70
CA ILE A 204 11.55 -4.18 -13.23
C ILE A 204 11.44 -2.91 -14.07
N MET A 205 11.90 -1.76 -13.54
CA MET A 205 11.78 -0.48 -14.23
C MET A 205 12.57 -0.42 -15.54
N ARG A 206 13.72 -1.12 -15.64
CA ARG A 206 14.46 -1.25 -16.90
C ARG A 206 13.65 -1.85 -18.04
N LEU A 207 12.62 -2.64 -17.73
CA LEU A 207 11.69 -3.18 -18.73
C LEU A 207 10.42 -2.33 -18.82
N VAL A 208 9.84 -1.95 -17.68
CA VAL A 208 8.57 -1.22 -17.61
C VAL A 208 8.66 0.16 -18.24
N ASP A 209 9.75 0.91 -18.03
CA ASP A 209 9.91 2.24 -18.61
C ASP A 209 9.85 2.18 -20.16
N PRO A 210 10.75 1.48 -20.86
CA PRO A 210 10.75 1.50 -22.32
C PRO A 210 9.58 0.75 -22.98
N VAL A 211 9.03 -0.29 -22.34
CA VAL A 211 8.01 -1.16 -22.98
C VAL A 211 6.59 -0.69 -22.67
N VAL A 212 6.36 -0.07 -21.52
CA VAL A 212 5.01 0.32 -21.07
C VAL A 212 4.88 1.82 -20.92
N LEU A 213 5.74 2.45 -20.13
CA LEU A 213 5.53 3.85 -19.73
C LEU A 213 5.91 4.84 -20.83
N ASP A 214 7.03 4.64 -21.50
CA ASP A 214 7.50 5.55 -22.55
C ASP A 214 6.53 5.61 -23.74
N PRO A 215 6.00 4.47 -24.27
CA PRO A 215 4.96 4.52 -25.29
C PRO A 215 3.69 5.25 -24.84
N LEU A 216 3.23 5.01 -23.60
CA LEU A 216 2.04 5.69 -23.06
C LEU A 216 2.29 7.19 -22.82
N ARG A 217 3.51 7.57 -22.44
CA ARG A 217 3.93 8.97 -22.29
C ARG A 217 3.98 9.65 -23.65
N ASP A 218 4.45 8.98 -24.69
CA ASP A 218 4.49 9.52 -26.04
C ASP A 218 3.07 9.71 -26.60
N GLU A 219 2.19 8.72 -26.42
CA GLU A 219 0.75 8.84 -26.73
C GLU A 219 0.12 10.04 -25.99
N TRP A 220 0.43 10.21 -24.70
CA TRP A 220 -0.07 11.32 -23.89
C TRP A 220 0.48 12.67 -24.35
N ASN A 221 1.76 12.76 -24.68
CA ASN A 221 2.39 13.98 -25.15
C ASN A 221 1.78 14.42 -26.48
N ALA A 222 1.51 13.49 -27.40
CA ALA A 222 0.80 13.79 -28.64
C ALA A 222 -0.63 14.30 -28.36
N ALA A 223 -1.36 13.68 -27.42
CA ALA A 223 -2.68 14.13 -27.01
C ALA A 223 -2.64 15.54 -26.38
N LYS A 224 -1.65 15.83 -25.53
CA LYS A 224 -1.44 17.17 -24.93
C LYS A 224 -1.25 18.25 -25.98
N VAL A 225 -0.41 18.02 -26.99
CA VAL A 225 -0.20 18.98 -28.08
C VAL A 225 -1.52 19.32 -28.78
N GLN A 226 -2.37 18.30 -29.02
CA GLN A 226 -3.70 18.52 -29.60
C GLN A 226 -4.63 19.29 -28.65
N LEU A 227 -4.64 18.94 -27.36
CA LEU A 227 -5.42 19.61 -26.33
C LEU A 227 -5.04 21.08 -26.20
N GLU A 228 -3.75 21.40 -26.19
CA GLU A 228 -3.24 22.77 -26.13
C GLU A 228 -3.70 23.57 -27.35
N ALA A 229 -3.54 23.02 -28.56
CA ALA A 229 -3.99 23.67 -29.79
C ALA A 229 -5.52 23.92 -29.79
N LEU A 230 -6.32 22.96 -29.33
CA LEU A 230 -7.77 23.08 -29.24
C LEU A 230 -8.20 24.08 -28.16
N THR A 231 -7.48 24.15 -27.05
CA THR A 231 -7.72 25.12 -25.96
C THR A 231 -7.43 26.55 -26.44
N VAL A 232 -6.32 26.76 -27.15
CA VAL A 232 -5.99 28.06 -27.78
C VAL A 232 -7.05 28.44 -28.82
N LYS A 233 -7.47 27.50 -29.67
CA LYS A 233 -8.54 27.71 -30.66
C LYS A 233 -9.87 28.08 -29.99
N ALA A 234 -10.23 27.44 -28.89
CA ALA A 234 -11.44 27.75 -28.13
C ALA A 234 -11.37 29.15 -27.49
N ALA A 235 -10.22 29.53 -26.92
CA ALA A 235 -9.99 30.84 -26.33
C ALA A 235 -10.04 31.97 -27.37
N ALA A 236 -9.49 31.74 -28.57
CA ALA A 236 -9.50 32.71 -29.66
C ALA A 236 -10.85 32.79 -30.42
N ALA A 237 -11.78 31.87 -30.17
CA ALA A 237 -13.04 31.80 -30.91
C ALA A 237 -13.99 32.96 -30.54
N LYS A 238 -14.34 33.76 -31.55
CA LYS A 238 -15.32 34.86 -31.44
C LYS A 238 -16.78 34.37 -31.45
N ALA A 239 -17.06 33.30 -32.20
CA ALA A 239 -18.38 32.70 -32.28
C ALA A 239 -18.55 31.59 -31.24
N ALA A 240 -19.68 31.58 -30.53
CA ALA A 240 -19.98 30.60 -29.49
C ALA A 240 -19.96 29.16 -30.03
N GLY A 241 -20.52 28.92 -31.22
CA GLY A 241 -20.54 27.58 -31.85
C GLY A 241 -19.13 27.04 -32.15
N THR A 242 -18.21 27.89 -32.59
CA THR A 242 -16.80 27.52 -32.84
C THR A 242 -16.08 27.18 -31.54
N ARG A 243 -16.33 27.94 -30.47
CA ARG A 243 -15.79 27.66 -29.13
C ARG A 243 -16.28 26.32 -28.61
N THR A 244 -17.58 26.08 -28.62
CA THR A 244 -18.18 24.82 -28.16
C THR A 244 -17.64 23.62 -28.94
N LYS A 245 -17.49 23.75 -30.26
CA LYS A 245 -16.89 22.69 -31.09
C LYS A 245 -15.45 22.37 -30.67
N ALA A 246 -14.60 23.39 -30.48
CA ALA A 246 -13.21 23.20 -30.06
C ALA A 246 -13.08 22.59 -28.65
N VAL A 247 -13.96 22.98 -27.72
CA VAL A 247 -14.02 22.39 -26.37
C VAL A 247 -14.45 20.93 -26.44
N ASN A 248 -15.47 20.59 -27.22
CA ASN A 248 -15.92 19.20 -27.38
C ASN A 248 -14.86 18.33 -28.05
N GLU A 249 -14.15 18.86 -29.06
CA GLU A 249 -12.98 18.19 -29.66
C GLU A 249 -11.91 17.91 -28.60
N ALA A 250 -11.59 18.88 -27.73
CA ALA A 250 -10.60 18.70 -26.67
C ALA A 250 -11.04 17.63 -25.64
N LEU A 251 -12.30 17.69 -25.21
CA LEU A 251 -12.87 16.67 -24.32
C LEU A 251 -12.80 15.27 -24.95
N GLY A 252 -13.07 15.16 -26.26
CA GLY A 252 -12.96 13.90 -26.99
C GLY A 252 -11.54 13.34 -27.01
N VAL A 253 -10.52 14.19 -27.19
CA VAL A 253 -9.10 13.78 -27.11
C VAL A 253 -8.76 13.26 -25.71
N LEU A 254 -9.14 14.00 -24.67
CA LEU A 254 -8.87 13.59 -23.28
C LEU A 254 -9.58 12.27 -22.92
N GLN A 255 -10.88 12.16 -23.23
CA GLN A 255 -11.66 10.96 -22.98
C GLN A 255 -11.13 9.76 -23.76
N GLY A 256 -10.69 9.97 -25.02
CA GLY A 256 -10.08 8.94 -25.83
C GLY A 256 -8.81 8.39 -25.19
N PHE A 257 -7.94 9.25 -24.67
CA PHE A 257 -6.74 8.82 -23.97
C PHE A 257 -7.05 8.11 -22.64
N LEU A 258 -8.00 8.62 -21.84
CA LEU A 258 -8.43 7.97 -20.60
C LEU A 258 -9.05 6.58 -20.86
N ALA A 259 -9.85 6.44 -21.92
CA ALA A 259 -10.40 5.14 -22.33
C ALA A 259 -9.29 4.17 -22.76
N ARG A 260 -8.29 4.66 -23.50
CA ARG A 260 -7.11 3.89 -23.91
C ARG A 260 -6.29 3.39 -22.72
N LEU A 261 -6.14 4.19 -21.66
CA LEU A 261 -5.51 3.78 -20.40
C LEU A 261 -6.37 2.77 -19.64
N ALA A 262 -7.67 3.03 -19.49
CA ALA A 262 -8.59 2.14 -18.77
C ALA A 262 -8.69 0.73 -19.39
N HIS A 263 -8.43 0.60 -20.68
CA HIS A 263 -8.44 -0.69 -21.39
C HIS A 263 -7.04 -1.26 -21.66
N PHE A 264 -5.98 -0.60 -21.20
CA PHE A 264 -4.63 -1.13 -21.35
C PHE A 264 -4.46 -2.39 -20.50
N ARG A 265 -3.87 -3.43 -21.08
CA ARG A 265 -3.65 -4.71 -20.41
C ARG A 265 -2.19 -5.09 -20.52
N VAL A 266 -1.62 -5.49 -19.39
CA VAL A 266 -0.30 -6.12 -19.32
C VAL A 266 -0.49 -7.53 -18.82
N LEU A 267 0.14 -8.48 -19.51
CA LEU A 267 0.14 -9.89 -19.12
C LEU A 267 1.56 -10.28 -18.72
N ASP A 268 1.72 -10.69 -17.47
CA ASP A 268 2.88 -11.40 -16.99
C ASP A 268 2.47 -12.86 -16.70
N PRO A 269 2.74 -13.79 -17.63
CA PRO A 269 2.30 -15.19 -17.50
C PRO A 269 3.11 -15.99 -16.46
N ALA A 270 4.13 -15.38 -15.84
CA ALA A 270 4.97 -16.00 -14.83
C ALA A 270 5.26 -15.03 -13.67
N CYS A 271 4.22 -14.32 -13.20
CA CYS A 271 4.37 -13.15 -12.34
C CYS A 271 4.90 -13.42 -10.93
N GLY A 272 4.99 -14.69 -10.49
CA GLY A 272 5.54 -15.07 -9.20
C GLY A 272 4.91 -14.29 -8.04
N SER A 273 5.72 -13.45 -7.37
CA SER A 273 5.29 -12.58 -6.26
C SER A 273 4.43 -11.38 -6.70
N GLY A 274 4.18 -11.18 -7.99
CA GLY A 274 3.40 -10.07 -8.54
C GLY A 274 4.17 -8.74 -8.62
N ALA A 275 5.48 -8.76 -8.35
CA ALA A 275 6.31 -7.55 -8.31
C ALA A 275 6.25 -6.71 -9.59
N PHE A 276 6.25 -7.37 -10.75
CA PHE A 276 6.23 -6.71 -12.06
C PHE A 276 4.87 -6.04 -12.34
N PRO A 277 3.71 -6.73 -12.27
CA PRO A 277 2.40 -6.09 -12.36
C PRO A 277 2.19 -4.95 -11.36
N MET A 278 2.60 -5.12 -10.10
CA MET A 278 2.48 -4.09 -9.06
C MET A 278 3.36 -2.87 -9.36
N GLY A 279 4.58 -3.10 -9.88
CA GLY A 279 5.48 -2.04 -10.30
C GLY A 279 4.91 -1.16 -11.40
N ILE A 280 4.17 -1.77 -12.34
CA ILE A 280 3.45 -1.05 -13.41
C ILE A 280 2.27 -0.28 -12.84
N LEU A 281 1.42 -0.92 -12.03
CA LEU A 281 0.21 -0.30 -11.48
C LEU A 281 0.54 0.99 -10.71
N HIS A 282 1.56 0.96 -9.85
CA HIS A 282 2.02 2.12 -9.08
C HIS A 282 2.56 3.28 -9.95
N LYS A 283 2.79 3.07 -11.25
CA LYS A 283 3.21 4.13 -12.19
C LYS A 283 2.07 4.64 -13.07
N LEU A 284 0.98 3.88 -13.18
CA LEU A 284 -0.18 4.24 -13.98
C LEU A 284 -1.28 4.93 -13.16
N VAL A 285 -1.34 4.67 -11.85
CA VAL A 285 -2.26 5.28 -10.88
C VAL A 285 -1.52 6.35 -10.07
#